data_AF-A0A534PVG0-F1
#
_entry.id   AF-A0A534PVG0-F1
#
_cell.length_a   1.000
_cell.length_b   1.000
_cell.length_c   1.000
_cell.angle_alpha   90.00
_cell.angle_beta   90.00
_cell.angle_gamma   90.00
#
_symmetry.space_group_name_H-M   'P 1'
#
loop_
_entity.id
_entity.type
_entity.pdbx_description
1 polymer ?
#
loop_
_entity_poly.entity_id
_entity_poly.type
_entity_poly.pdbx_seq_one_letter_code
_entity_poly.pdbx_strand_id
1 'polypeptide(L)'
;MFVLVRAVTWSALFIGLLLIYLPGALLSRSGVSRPEIGALQIAGMVFAACGAALAAWCILTFVFVGKGTPAPFDPPRRLVVKGPYRFVRNPMYLGAALALSGAALFYRSTALLMYAGLFLVSTHLFVIGYEE
;
A
#
# COMPACT_ATOMS: atom_id res chain seq x y z
N MET A 1 2.87 -14.97 -18.99
CA MET A 1 1.78 -13.99 -19.15
C MET A 1 0.75 -14.07 -18.02
N PHE A 2 0.21 -15.25 -17.69
CA PHE A 2 -0.80 -15.42 -16.62
C PHE A 2 -0.41 -14.93 -15.23
N VAL A 3 0.87 -15.06 -14.83
CA VAL A 3 1.35 -14.60 -13.51
C VAL A 3 1.32 -13.08 -13.39
N LEU A 4 1.69 -12.36 -14.45
CA LEU A 4 1.67 -10.90 -14.48
C LEU A 4 0.23 -10.38 -14.31
N VAL A 5 -0.70 -10.95 -15.07
CA VAL A 5 -2.11 -10.58 -15.00
C VAL A 5 -2.65 -10.81 -13.59
N ARG A 6 -2.38 -11.98 -12.98
CA ARG A 6 -2.82 -12.29 -11.61
C ARG A 6 -2.19 -11.35 -10.57
N ALA A 7 -0.89 -11.08 -10.67
CA ALA A 7 -0.19 -10.16 -9.77
C ALA A 7 -0.78 -8.75 -9.84
N VAL A 8 -1.00 -8.25 -11.05
CA VAL A 8 -1.60 -6.94 -11.30
C VAL A 8 -3.04 -6.92 -10.81
N THR A 9 -3.85 -7.94 -11.09
CA THR A 9 -5.25 -8.02 -10.66
C THR A 9 -5.37 -8.01 -9.14
N TRP A 10 -4.64 -8.87 -8.43
CA TRP A 10 -4.70 -8.92 -6.97
C TRP A 10 -4.16 -7.64 -6.32
N SER A 11 -3.07 -7.09 -6.85
CA SER A 11 -2.54 -5.82 -6.37
C SER A 11 -3.52 -4.67 -6.64
N ALA A 12 -4.12 -4.62 -7.83
CA ALA A 12 -5.10 -3.60 -8.19
C ALA A 12 -6.38 -3.72 -7.38
N LEU A 13 -6.85 -4.93 -7.06
CA LEU A 13 -7.98 -5.16 -6.17
C LEU A 13 -7.66 -4.71 -4.75
N PHE A 14 -6.49 -5.09 -4.22
CA PHE A 14 -6.06 -4.69 -2.88
C PHE A 14 -5.89 -3.17 -2.76
N ILE A 15 -5.19 -2.55 -3.73
CA ILE A 15 -5.00 -1.10 -3.80
C ILE A 15 -6.34 -0.40 -4.01
N GLY A 16 -7.12 -0.83 -4.99
CA GLY A 16 -8.43 -0.27 -5.31
C GLY A 16 -9.39 -0.32 -4.13
N LEU A 17 -9.43 -1.43 -3.38
CA LEU A 17 -10.32 -1.59 -2.24
C LEU A 17 -9.81 -0.87 -0.99
N LEU A 18 -8.59 -1.18 -0.55
CA LEU A 18 -8.09 -0.76 0.76
C LEU A 18 -7.41 0.60 0.76
N LEU A 19 -6.83 1.02 -0.37
CA LEU A 19 -6.09 2.27 -0.50
C LEU A 19 -6.88 3.38 -1.22
N ILE A 20 -7.94 3.03 -1.96
CA ILE A 20 -8.75 4.00 -2.72
C ILE A 20 -10.21 4.01 -2.24
N TYR A 21 -10.91 2.88 -2.33
CA TYR A 21 -12.35 2.81 -2.05
C TYR A 21 -12.67 3.07 -0.57
N LEU A 22 -12.04 2.35 0.37
CA LEU A 22 -12.29 2.55 1.80
C LEU A 22 -11.89 3.95 2.29
N PRO A 23 -10.70 4.47 1.95
CA PRO A 23 -10.33 5.86 2.21
C PRO A 23 -11.32 6.87 1.62
N GLY A 24 -11.75 6.67 0.37
CA GLY A 24 -12.71 7.54 -0.30
C GLY A 24 -14.10 7.51 0.35
N ALA A 25 -14.56 6.33 0.76
CA ALA A 25 -15.83 6.15 1.48
C ALA A 25 -15.79 6.74 2.90
N LEU A 26 -14.65 6.65 3.58
CA LEU A 26 -14.42 7.34 4.85
C LEU A 26 -14.46 8.85 4.63
N LEU A 27 -13.76 9.35 3.61
CA LEU A 27 -13.67 10.78 3.33
C LEU A 27 -15.02 11.39 2.94
N SER A 28 -15.82 10.67 2.14
CA SER A 28 -17.15 11.13 1.72
C SER A 28 -18.12 11.23 2.90
N ARG A 29 -17.99 10.35 3.90
CA ARG A 29 -18.75 10.43 5.16
C ARG A 29 -18.27 11.56 6.07
N SER A 30 -17.00 11.96 5.98
CA SER A 30 -16.41 13.02 6.79
C SER A 30 -16.73 14.44 6.30
N GLY A 31 -17.37 14.60 5.13
CA GLY A 31 -17.74 15.91 4.59
C GLY A 31 -16.54 16.81 4.20
N VAL A 32 -15.35 16.23 4.02
CA VAL A 32 -14.13 16.98 3.69
C VAL A 32 -14.25 17.51 2.26
N SER A 33 -14.40 18.84 2.15
CA SER A 33 -14.36 19.56 0.87
C SER A 33 -12.93 19.68 0.36
N ARG A 34 -12.78 19.79 -0.97
CA ARG A 34 -11.51 19.85 -1.72
C ARG A 34 -10.48 20.74 -0.98
N PRO A 35 -9.35 20.20 -0.51
CA PRO A 35 -8.38 20.97 0.23
C PRO A 35 -7.70 21.99 -0.69
N GLU A 36 -7.47 23.21 -0.21
CA GLU A 36 -6.60 24.17 -0.88
C GLU A 36 -5.17 23.62 -0.93
N ILE A 37 -4.49 23.76 -2.07
CA ILE A 37 -3.14 23.22 -2.26
C ILE A 37 -2.15 24.13 -1.52
N GLY A 38 -1.76 23.71 -0.31
CA GLY A 38 -0.67 24.30 0.47
C GLY A 38 0.53 23.36 0.59
N ALA A 39 1.55 23.79 1.34
CA ALA A 39 2.77 23.01 1.57
C ALA A 39 2.50 21.63 2.17
N LEU A 40 1.50 21.51 3.05
CA LEU A 40 1.11 20.24 3.67
C LEU A 40 0.50 19.27 2.65
N GLN A 41 -0.27 19.77 1.69
CA GLN A 41 -0.86 18.98 0.62
C GLN A 41 0.22 18.52 -0.37
N ILE A 42 1.18 19.37 -0.70
CA ILE A 42 2.34 19.00 -1.51
C ILE A 42 3.13 17.88 -0.81
N ALA A 43 3.38 18.01 0.50
CA ALA A 43 4.01 16.96 1.28
C ALA A 43 3.18 15.65 1.24
N GLY A 44 1.86 15.73 1.42
CA GLY A 44 0.96 14.60 1.29
C GLY A 44 1.04 13.90 -0.08
N MET A 45 1.09 14.67 -1.17
CA MET A 45 1.28 14.14 -2.53
C MET A 45 2.63 13.44 -2.70
N VAL A 46 3.71 14.03 -2.17
CA VAL A 46 5.05 13.42 -2.22
C VAL A 46 5.07 12.10 -1.45
N PHE A 47 4.50 12.06 -0.25
CA PHE A 47 4.39 10.83 0.54
C PHE A 47 3.57 9.76 -0.19
N ALA A 48 2.44 10.14 -0.78
CA ALA A 48 1.61 9.25 -1.58
C ALA A 48 2.36 8.70 -2.80
N ALA A 49 3.08 9.54 -3.52
CA ALA A 49 3.89 9.16 -4.68
C ALA A 49 5.03 8.20 -4.28
N CYS A 50 5.74 8.48 -3.19
CA CYS A 50 6.77 7.59 -2.67
C CYS A 50 6.21 6.22 -2.26
N GLY A 51 5.05 6.20 -1.58
CA GLY A 51 4.38 4.95 -1.21
C GLY A 51 3.95 4.13 -2.43
N ALA A 52 3.38 4.79 -3.44
CA ALA A 52 3.00 4.16 -4.71
C ALA A 52 4.21 3.64 -5.48
N ALA A 53 5.31 4.39 -5.53
CA ALA A 53 6.56 3.96 -6.17
C ALA A 53 7.16 2.73 -5.46
N LEU A 54 7.14 2.69 -4.13
CA LEU A 54 7.60 1.55 -3.35
C LEU A 54 6.72 0.31 -3.61
N ALA A 55 5.40 0.47 -3.64
CA ALA A 55 4.46 -0.60 -3.96
C ALA A 55 4.67 -1.13 -5.38
N ALA A 56 4.84 -0.25 -6.37
CA ALA A 56 5.14 -0.62 -7.75
C ALA A 56 6.46 -1.40 -7.84
N TRP A 57 7.52 -0.94 -7.16
CA TRP A 57 8.79 -1.66 -7.11
C TRP A 57 8.62 -3.06 -6.48
N CYS A 58 7.82 -3.17 -5.41
CA CYS A 58 7.52 -4.46 -4.80
C CYS A 58 6.83 -5.43 -5.78
N ILE A 59 5.81 -4.96 -6.48
CA ILE A 59 5.07 -5.76 -7.48
C ILE A 59 6.00 -6.19 -8.62
N LEU A 60 6.79 -5.26 -9.16
CA LEU A 60 7.74 -5.57 -10.24
C LEU A 60 8.77 -6.60 -9.77
N THR A 61 9.28 -6.48 -8.55
CA THR A 61 10.25 -7.44 -8.02
C THR A 61 9.61 -8.83 -7.88
N PHE A 62 8.37 -8.94 -7.41
CA PHE A 62 7.64 -10.20 -7.33
C PHE A 62 7.41 -10.85 -8.70
N VAL A 63 7.04 -10.03 -9.69
CA VAL A 63 6.82 -10.46 -11.07
C VAL A 63 8.11 -10.97 -11.70
N PHE A 64 9.21 -10.20 -11.62
CA PHE A 64 10.45 -10.51 -12.32
C PHE A 64 11.32 -11.55 -11.59
N VAL A 65 11.31 -11.56 -10.26
CA VAL A 65 12.18 -12.42 -9.43
C VAL A 65 11.41 -13.60 -8.84
N GLY A 66 10.26 -13.34 -8.23
CA GLY A 66 9.47 -14.36 -7.51
C GLY A 66 8.66 -15.30 -8.40
N LYS A 67 8.39 -14.88 -9.65
CA LYS A 67 7.53 -15.60 -10.62
C LYS A 67 6.18 -16.03 -10.02
N GLY A 68 5.63 -15.21 -9.12
CA GLY A 68 4.34 -15.41 -8.46
C GLY A 68 3.83 -14.09 -7.90
N THR A 69 2.84 -14.14 -7.00
CA THR A 69 2.23 -12.93 -6.44
C THR A 69 2.60 -12.78 -4.96
N PRO A 70 2.51 -11.56 -4.41
CA PRO A 70 2.58 -11.34 -2.97
C PRO A 70 1.36 -11.89 -2.20
N ALA A 71 0.33 -12.42 -2.88
CA ALA A 71 -0.88 -12.87 -2.21
C ALA A 71 -0.66 -14.24 -1.53
N PRO A 72 -1.09 -14.43 -0.27
CA PRO A 72 -0.97 -15.71 0.45
C PRO A 72 -1.60 -16.89 -0.30
N PHE A 73 -2.65 -16.62 -1.08
CA PHE A 73 -3.40 -17.61 -1.86
C PHE A 73 -2.72 -17.99 -3.19
N ASP A 74 -1.65 -17.30 -3.59
CA ASP A 74 -0.81 -17.65 -4.74
C ASP A 74 0.66 -17.33 -4.46
N PRO A 75 1.31 -18.15 -3.60
CA PRO A 75 2.64 -17.87 -3.10
C PRO A 75 3.69 -17.83 -4.23
N PRO A 76 4.74 -17.02 -4.06
CA PRO A 76 5.85 -16.96 -5.02
C PRO A 76 6.56 -18.31 -5.13
N ARG A 77 6.99 -18.67 -6.35
CA ARG A 77 7.74 -19.92 -6.59
C ARG A 77 9.21 -19.83 -6.17
N ARG A 78 9.72 -18.63 -5.92
CA ARG A 78 11.09 -18.36 -5.47
C ARG A 78 11.09 -17.25 -4.44
N LEU A 79 11.90 -17.41 -3.39
CA LEU A 79 12.11 -16.39 -2.38
C LEU A 79 12.67 -15.12 -3.02
N VAL A 80 12.02 -13.99 -2.78
CA VAL A 80 12.41 -12.68 -3.31
C VAL A 80 13.22 -11.93 -2.26
N VAL A 81 14.54 -11.88 -2.42
CA VAL A 81 15.46 -11.14 -1.52
C VAL A 81 16.14 -9.96 -2.22
N LYS A 82 15.65 -9.56 -3.40
CA LYS A 82 16.20 -8.43 -4.18
C LYS A 82 15.31 -7.19 -4.04
N GLY A 83 15.89 -6.03 -4.33
CA GLY A 83 15.15 -4.76 -4.30
C GLY A 83 14.76 -4.36 -2.87
N PRO A 84 13.54 -3.84 -2.63
CA PRO A 84 13.07 -3.43 -1.31
C PRO A 84 13.11 -4.55 -0.26
N TYR A 85 12.93 -5.80 -0.70
CA TYR A 85 12.94 -7.00 0.16
C TYR A 85 14.32 -7.32 0.76
N ARG A 86 15.39 -6.61 0.36
CA ARG A 86 16.72 -6.72 0.99
C ARG A 86 16.82 -6.02 2.33
N PHE A 87 15.94 -5.05 2.58
CA PHE A 87 15.99 -4.19 3.77
C PHE A 87 14.96 -4.62 4.81
N VAL A 88 13.76 -4.97 4.36
CA VAL A 88 12.63 -5.36 5.20
C VAL A 88 11.95 -6.55 4.56
N ARG A 89 11.42 -7.49 5.37
CA ARG A 89 10.68 -8.66 4.87
C ARG A 89 9.40 -8.27 4.13
N ASN A 90 8.72 -7.22 4.59
CA ASN A 90 7.42 -6.78 4.07
C ASN A 90 7.37 -5.27 3.69
N PRO A 91 8.17 -4.85 2.69
CA PRO A 91 8.25 -3.46 2.24
C PRO A 91 6.96 -2.97 1.55
N MET A 92 6.12 -3.89 1.06
CA MET A 92 4.85 -3.54 0.40
C MET A 92 3.85 -2.93 1.37
N TYR A 93 3.74 -3.46 2.61
CA TYR A 93 2.86 -2.87 3.64
C TYR A 93 3.35 -1.49 4.07
N LEU A 94 4.67 -1.26 4.12
CA LEU A 94 5.24 0.06 4.36
C LEU A 94 4.86 1.06 3.26
N GLY A 95 4.92 0.65 1.99
CA GLY A 95 4.49 1.48 0.86
C GLY A 95 3.01 1.86 0.94
N ALA A 96 2.15 0.90 1.27
CA ALA A 96 0.72 1.13 1.47
C ALA A 96 0.45 2.09 2.65
N ALA A 97 1.12 1.88 3.79
CA ALA A 97 1.00 2.76 4.94
C ALA A 97 1.46 4.20 4.65
N LEU A 98 2.56 4.35 3.91
CA LEU A 98 3.07 5.65 3.49
C LEU A 98 2.09 6.35 2.54
N ALA A 99 1.47 5.60 1.63
CA ALA A 99 0.44 6.13 0.74
C ALA A 99 -0.82 6.59 1.49
N LEU A 100 -1.31 5.80 2.45
CA LEU A 100 -2.44 6.18 3.31
C LEU A 100 -2.12 7.40 4.17
N SER A 101 -0.90 7.49 4.70
CA SER A 101 -0.44 8.63 5.49
C SER A 101 -0.36 9.90 4.63
N GLY A 102 0.14 9.78 3.40
CA GLY A 102 0.14 10.88 2.42
C GLY A 102 -1.27 11.36 2.08
N ALA A 103 -2.23 10.44 1.90
CA ALA A 103 -3.63 10.77 1.71
C ALA A 103 -4.24 11.45 2.95
N ALA A 104 -3.94 10.96 4.16
CA ALA A 104 -4.38 11.57 5.40
C ALA A 104 -3.89 13.01 5.57
N LEU A 105 -2.62 13.26 5.24
CA LEU A 105 -2.01 14.59 5.19
C LEU A 105 -2.66 15.49 4.16
N PHE A 106 -2.87 14.98 2.94
CA PHE A 106 -3.48 15.72 1.83
C PHE A 106 -4.89 16.21 2.17
N TYR A 107 -5.73 15.31 2.72
CA TYR A 107 -7.10 15.62 3.10
C TYR A 107 -7.23 16.19 4.52
N ARG A 108 -6.12 16.36 5.25
CA ARG A 108 -6.08 16.77 6.67
C ARG A 108 -7.07 15.99 7.55
N SER A 109 -7.19 14.70 7.28
CA SER A 109 -8.21 13.83 7.88
C SER A 109 -7.60 12.96 8.96
N THR A 110 -7.97 13.21 10.21
CA THR A 110 -7.60 12.36 11.35
C THR A 110 -8.18 10.96 11.23
N ALA A 111 -9.36 10.81 10.61
CA ALA A 111 -9.96 9.51 10.33
C ALA A 111 -9.11 8.66 9.37
N LEU A 112 -8.55 9.28 8.32
CA LEU A 112 -7.62 8.58 7.42
C LEU A 112 -6.31 8.23 8.12
N LEU A 113 -5.82 9.09 9.01
CA LEU A 113 -4.61 8.81 9.78
C LEU A 113 -4.82 7.63 10.74
N MET A 114 -5.97 7.58 11.42
CA MET A 114 -6.35 6.43 12.26
C MET A 114 -6.49 5.16 11.42
N TYR A 115 -7.08 5.24 10.23
CA TYR A 115 -7.16 4.11 9.32
C TYR A 115 -5.77 3.63 8.86
N ALA A 116 -4.84 4.54 8.54
CA ALA A 116 -3.46 4.21 8.22
C ALA A 116 -2.74 3.50 9.37
N GLY A 117 -2.95 3.99 10.61
CA GLY A 117 -2.42 3.36 11.83
C GLY A 117 -3.01 1.96 12.05
N LEU A 118 -4.32 1.81 11.92
CA LEU A 118 -5.00 0.52 12.03
C LEU A 118 -4.51 -0.47 10.98
N PHE A 119 -4.33 -0.01 9.74
CA PHE A 119 -3.78 -0.82 8.65
C PHE A 119 -2.36 -1.31 8.99
N LEU A 120 -1.50 -0.42 9.48
CA LEU A 120 -0.14 -0.77 9.93
C LEU A 120 -0.15 -1.82 11.04
N VAL A 121 -0.96 -1.61 12.09
CA VAL A 121 -1.06 -2.56 13.21
C VAL A 121 -1.59 -3.90 12.73
N SER A 122 -2.66 -3.90 11.93
CA SER A 122 -3.28 -5.13 11.41
C SER A 122 -2.32 -5.92 10.53
N THR A 123 -1.61 -5.24 9.62
CA THR A 123 -0.60 -5.88 8.77
C THR A 123 0.60 -6.37 9.58
N HIS A 124 1.05 -5.62 10.59
CA HIS A 124 2.13 -6.06 11.47
C HIS A 124 1.77 -7.32 12.28
N LEU A 125 0.58 -7.36 12.86
CA LEU A 125 0.08 -8.53 13.58
C LEU A 125 -0.09 -9.74 12.66
N PHE A 126 -0.59 -9.54 11.44
CA PHE A 126 -0.68 -10.60 10.45
C PHE A 126 0.69 -11.17 10.08
N VAL A 127 1.68 -10.30 9.86
CA VAL A 127 3.06 -10.72 9.55
C VAL A 127 3.63 -11.56 10.69
N ILE A 128 3.55 -11.09 11.94
CA ILE A 128 4.09 -11.82 13.10
C ILE A 128 3.33 -13.15 13.35
N GLY A 129 2.01 -13.17 13.13
CA GLY A 129 1.18 -14.32 13.47
C GLY A 129 1.08 -15.41 12.39
N TYR A 130 1.30 -15.06 11.12
CA TYR A 130 1.10 -15.98 9.99
C TYR A 130 2.33 -16.13 9.08
N GLU A 131 3.14 -15.08 8.91
CA GLU A 131 4.28 -15.10 8.00
C GLU A 131 5.64 -15.38 8.68
N GLU A 132 5.75 -15.20 10.01
CA GLU A 132 6.92 -15.54 10.83
C GLU A 132 6.66 -16.80 11.69
#